data_AF-A0A8J4CGJ4-F1
#
_entry.id   AF-A0A8J4CGJ4-F1
#
_cell.length_a   1.000
_cell.length_b   1.000
_cell.length_c   1.000
_cell.angle_alpha   90.00
_cell.angle_beta   90.00
_cell.angle_gamma   90.00
#
_symmetry.space_group_name_H-M   'P 1'
#
loop_
_entity.id
_entity.type
_entity.pdbx_description
1 polymer ?
#
loop_
_entity_poly.entity_id
_entity_poly.type
_entity_poly.pdbx_seq_one_letter_code
_entity_poly.pdbx_strand_id
1 'polypeptide(L)'
;MLLRLRSRDGLERIEVSDGATLYALKAAINAKLAIPLDDMLLSKQPGLLTSKEPYSFRDLAINDASLRSQGVAHGDMVYLLYSFERQVEPAARPAAKPFGVHMTLGDVMAKVVKIERQEKPHVSAISFDRNAANVFQSYLQGAFNFSIKRGGLLYGHVDDDKIVKVDFIYEPPQDGSADKLLLQRLTPEEQQVDLLAQLLGYRKVGFIFSQSVKAQKAAADGDYIINTDELIMMAAMQDEIGEHCTTALVTMVEEAETGPQVHFEAFQCRSGAFCAGRKEHTSAHRA
;
A
#
# COMPACT_ATOMS: atom_id res chain seq x y z
N MET A 1 25.59 -26.66 -12.19
CA MET A 1 26.22 -25.61 -13.01
C MET A 1 25.19 -24.65 -13.57
N LEU A 2 25.55 -23.36 -13.64
CA LEU A 2 24.73 -22.30 -14.19
C LEU A 2 25.27 -21.91 -15.56
N LEU A 3 24.44 -21.95 -16.60
CA LEU A 3 24.80 -21.59 -17.97
C LEU A 3 24.05 -20.33 -18.41
N ARG A 4 24.72 -19.50 -19.21
CA ARG A 4 24.13 -18.28 -19.79
C ARG A 4 23.68 -18.62 -21.20
N LEU A 5 22.36 -18.73 -21.40
CA LEU A 5 21.76 -19.01 -22.69
C LEU A 5 21.47 -17.70 -23.41
N ARG A 6 21.98 -17.52 -24.64
CA ARG A 6 21.69 -16.38 -25.50
C ARG A 6 20.86 -16.83 -26.68
N SER A 7 19.62 -16.36 -26.78
CA SER A 7 18.76 -16.52 -27.95
C SER A 7 18.56 -15.18 -28.66
N ARG A 8 17.78 -15.17 -29.74
CA ARG A 8 17.31 -13.92 -30.38
C ARG A 8 16.44 -13.09 -29.43
N ASP A 9 15.75 -13.75 -28.53
CA ASP A 9 14.77 -13.15 -27.62
C ASP A 9 15.40 -12.54 -26.36
N GLY A 10 16.60 -12.98 -25.98
CA GLY A 10 17.25 -12.45 -24.80
C GLY A 10 18.39 -13.28 -24.25
N LEU A 11 18.80 -12.93 -23.04
CA LEU A 11 19.78 -13.68 -22.27
C LEU A 11 19.09 -14.28 -21.05
N GLU A 12 19.14 -15.59 -20.94
CA GLU A 12 18.57 -16.34 -19.84
C GLU A 12 19.64 -17.14 -19.09
N ARG A 13 19.35 -17.48 -17.84
CA ARG A 13 20.21 -18.33 -17.02
C ARG A 13 19.53 -19.67 -16.80
N ILE A 14 20.22 -20.76 -17.11
CA ILE A 14 19.70 -22.13 -16.97
C ILE A 14 20.60 -22.89 -16.01
N GLU A 15 19.98 -23.52 -15.04
CA GLU A 15 20.65 -24.34 -14.03
C GLU A 15 20.50 -25.81 -14.37
N VAL A 16 21.62 -26.53 -14.42
CA VAL A 16 21.69 -27.98 -14.71
C VAL A 16 22.69 -28.63 -13.75
N SER A 17 22.65 -29.94 -13.55
CA SER A 17 23.61 -30.63 -12.68
C SER A 17 25.04 -30.60 -13.24
N ASP A 18 26.07 -30.71 -12.39
CA ASP A 18 27.48 -30.54 -12.79
C ASP A 18 28.04 -31.63 -13.73
N GLY A 19 27.30 -32.74 -13.87
CA GLY A 19 27.57 -33.85 -14.80
C GLY A 19 26.49 -34.03 -15.86
N ALA A 20 25.64 -33.02 -16.09
CA ALA A 20 24.56 -33.10 -17.06
C ALA A 20 25.05 -33.37 -18.49
N THR A 21 24.27 -34.14 -19.24
CA THR A 21 24.43 -34.34 -20.68
C THR A 21 23.80 -33.19 -21.46
N LEU A 22 24.12 -33.11 -22.76
CA LEU A 22 23.47 -32.14 -23.65
C LEU A 22 21.95 -32.35 -23.70
N TYR A 23 21.48 -33.60 -23.66
CA TYR A 23 20.06 -33.91 -23.56
C TYR A 23 19.42 -33.31 -22.29
N ALA A 24 20.08 -33.43 -21.13
CA ALA A 24 19.58 -32.84 -19.88
C ALA A 24 19.52 -31.30 -19.94
N LEU A 25 20.45 -30.67 -20.68
CA LEU A 25 20.38 -29.23 -20.95
C LEU A 25 19.19 -28.86 -21.85
N LYS A 26 18.96 -29.60 -22.94
CA LYS A 26 17.78 -29.41 -23.80
C LYS A 26 16.47 -29.61 -23.03
N ALA A 27 16.41 -30.60 -22.14
CA ALA A 27 15.26 -30.83 -21.27
C ALA A 27 15.03 -29.65 -20.30
N ALA A 28 16.09 -29.09 -19.70
CA ALA A 28 15.99 -27.91 -18.85
C ALA A 28 15.54 -26.65 -19.62
N ILE A 29 16.00 -26.51 -20.87
CA ILE A 29 15.54 -25.46 -21.80
C ILE A 29 14.05 -25.65 -22.11
N ASN A 30 13.61 -26.87 -22.43
CA ASN A 30 12.21 -27.16 -22.72
C ASN A 30 11.31 -26.85 -21.52
N ALA A 31 11.70 -27.27 -20.31
CA ALA A 31 10.93 -27.02 -19.10
C ALA A 31 10.76 -25.52 -18.78
N LYS A 32 11.76 -24.70 -19.10
CA LYS A 32 11.76 -23.25 -18.80
C LYS A 32 11.17 -22.39 -19.92
N LEU A 33 11.40 -22.78 -21.17
CA LEU A 33 11.12 -21.97 -22.35
C LEU A 33 10.02 -22.53 -23.25
N ALA A 34 9.53 -23.75 -22.96
CA ALA A 34 8.56 -24.48 -23.78
C ALA A 34 9.01 -24.67 -25.25
N ILE A 35 10.32 -24.66 -25.51
CA ILE A 35 10.88 -24.91 -26.84
C ILE A 35 10.95 -26.43 -27.08
N PRO A 36 10.44 -26.97 -28.20
CA PRO A 36 10.54 -28.39 -28.53
C PRO A 36 12.00 -28.84 -28.67
N LEU A 37 12.33 -30.04 -28.16
CA LEU A 37 13.69 -30.58 -28.15
C LEU A 37 14.31 -30.72 -29.56
N ASP A 38 13.47 -30.99 -30.56
CA ASP A 38 13.89 -31.23 -31.95
C ASP A 38 14.22 -29.94 -32.71
N ASP A 39 13.71 -28.79 -32.26
CA ASP A 39 13.94 -27.49 -32.88
C ASP A 39 15.09 -26.71 -32.20
N MET A 40 15.78 -27.33 -31.23
CA MET A 40 16.89 -26.72 -30.51
C MET A 40 18.24 -26.96 -31.21
N LEU A 41 18.80 -25.90 -31.78
CA LEU A 41 20.20 -25.85 -32.19
C LEU A 41 21.02 -25.09 -31.17
N LEU A 42 22.02 -25.77 -30.58
CA LEU A 42 22.91 -25.22 -29.56
C LEU A 42 24.33 -25.13 -30.12
N SER A 43 25.03 -24.04 -29.79
CA SER A 43 26.45 -23.86 -30.10
C SER A 43 27.10 -22.93 -29.09
N LYS A 44 28.43 -23.03 -28.93
CA LYS A 44 29.24 -22.04 -28.21
C LYS A 44 29.58 -20.82 -29.08
N GLN A 45 29.37 -20.90 -30.38
CA GLN A 45 29.76 -19.83 -31.29
C GLN A 45 28.64 -18.79 -31.44
N PRO A 46 28.94 -17.48 -31.28
CA PRO A 46 27.95 -16.42 -31.45
C PRO A 46 27.38 -16.35 -32.87
N GLY A 47 28.16 -16.84 -33.85
CA GLY A 47 27.76 -16.89 -35.26
C GLY A 47 26.52 -17.73 -35.53
N LEU A 48 26.12 -18.62 -34.61
CA LEU A 48 24.89 -19.41 -34.76
C LEU A 48 23.64 -18.53 -34.93
N LEU A 49 23.58 -17.38 -34.25
CA LEU A 49 22.40 -16.51 -34.28
C LEU A 49 22.27 -15.69 -35.59
N THR A 50 23.39 -15.48 -36.29
CA THR A 50 23.52 -14.59 -37.46
C THR A 50 23.83 -15.31 -38.76
N SER A 51 24.23 -16.59 -38.72
CA SER A 51 24.57 -17.37 -39.90
C SER A 51 23.36 -17.71 -40.75
N LYS A 52 23.55 -17.74 -42.08
CA LYS A 52 22.58 -18.25 -43.05
C LYS A 52 22.53 -19.78 -43.10
N GLU A 53 23.57 -20.45 -42.58
CA GLU A 53 23.69 -21.91 -42.54
C GLU A 53 23.90 -22.39 -41.08
N PRO A 54 22.83 -22.45 -40.27
CA PRO A 54 22.93 -22.76 -38.84
C PRO A 54 23.32 -24.22 -38.55
N TYR A 55 23.12 -25.14 -39.51
CA TYR A 55 23.47 -26.56 -39.35
C TYR A 55 24.97 -26.87 -39.51
N SER A 56 25.79 -25.86 -39.85
CA SER A 56 27.25 -25.99 -39.95
C SER A 56 27.93 -26.02 -38.58
N PHE A 57 27.26 -25.53 -37.52
CA PHE A 57 27.76 -25.53 -36.15
C PHE A 57 27.40 -26.85 -35.47
N ARG A 58 28.39 -27.73 -35.29
CA ARG A 58 28.22 -29.09 -34.71
C ARG A 58 28.99 -29.30 -33.41
N ASP A 59 29.45 -28.23 -32.78
CA ASP A 59 30.22 -28.26 -31.55
C ASP A 59 29.41 -28.83 -30.36
N LEU A 60 28.09 -28.63 -30.35
CA LEU A 60 27.16 -29.21 -29.37
C LEU A 60 26.10 -30.10 -30.06
N ALA A 61 26.53 -31.09 -30.84
CA ALA A 61 25.62 -31.97 -31.60
C ALA A 61 25.32 -33.33 -30.93
N ILE A 62 26.13 -33.77 -29.96
CA ILE A 62 26.01 -35.13 -29.39
C ILE A 62 25.18 -35.07 -28.10
N ASN A 63 23.96 -35.61 -28.13
CA ASN A 63 22.99 -35.53 -27.02
C ASN A 63 23.46 -36.27 -25.74
N ASP A 64 24.14 -37.41 -25.90
CA ASP A 64 24.54 -38.27 -24.77
C ASP A 64 25.90 -37.89 -24.15
N ALA A 65 26.66 -37.00 -24.80
CA ALA A 65 27.93 -36.56 -24.27
C ALA A 65 27.73 -35.57 -23.11
N SER A 66 28.64 -35.61 -22.15
CA SER A 66 28.63 -34.68 -21.02
C SER A 66 28.96 -33.26 -21.51
N LEU A 67 28.34 -32.26 -20.90
CA LEU A 67 28.60 -30.86 -21.24
C LEU A 67 30.09 -30.49 -21.08
N ARG A 68 30.77 -31.06 -20.07
CA ARG A 68 32.21 -30.88 -19.86
C ARG A 68 33.05 -31.46 -21.00
N SER A 69 32.69 -32.64 -21.52
CA SER A 69 33.39 -33.24 -22.68
C SER A 69 33.23 -32.45 -23.97
N GLN A 70 32.17 -31.65 -24.07
CA GLN A 70 31.95 -30.71 -25.18
C GLN A 70 32.49 -29.30 -24.87
N GLY A 71 33.30 -29.18 -23.81
CA GLY A 71 33.97 -27.94 -23.45
C GLY A 71 33.07 -26.88 -22.83
N VAL A 72 31.89 -27.22 -22.32
CA VAL A 72 30.99 -26.29 -21.62
C VAL A 72 31.30 -26.33 -20.12
N ALA A 73 31.76 -25.21 -19.58
CA ALA A 73 32.05 -25.02 -18.15
C ALA A 73 30.95 -24.23 -17.43
N HIS A 74 31.03 -24.18 -16.09
CA HIS A 74 30.13 -23.34 -15.29
C HIS A 74 30.31 -21.86 -15.69
N GLY A 75 29.19 -21.18 -16.00
CA GLY A 75 29.18 -19.77 -16.37
C GLY A 75 29.37 -19.50 -17.86
N ASP A 76 29.63 -20.53 -18.68
CA ASP A 76 29.81 -20.38 -20.12
C ASP A 76 28.54 -19.88 -20.82
N MET A 77 28.77 -19.20 -21.94
CA MET A 77 27.72 -18.72 -22.83
C MET A 77 27.43 -19.75 -23.91
N VAL A 78 26.15 -20.12 -24.03
CA VAL A 78 25.64 -21.04 -25.06
C VAL A 78 24.60 -20.29 -25.88
N TYR A 79 24.71 -20.36 -27.19
CA TYR A 79 23.80 -19.74 -28.14
C TYR A 79 22.74 -20.76 -28.56
N LEU A 80 21.47 -20.35 -28.53
CA LEU A 80 20.32 -21.17 -28.91
C LEU A 80 19.60 -20.53 -30.09
N LEU A 81 19.38 -21.32 -31.14
CA LEU A 81 18.54 -20.98 -32.28
C LEU A 81 17.37 -21.98 -32.36
N TYR A 82 16.17 -21.46 -32.62
CA TYR A 82 14.93 -22.18 -32.89
C TYR A 82 14.11 -21.40 -33.93
N SER A 83 13.10 -22.05 -34.51
CA SER A 83 12.48 -21.61 -35.76
C SER A 83 11.28 -20.66 -35.60
N PHE A 84 10.75 -20.48 -34.38
CA PHE A 84 9.54 -19.67 -34.13
C PHE A 84 9.81 -18.48 -33.19
N GLU A 85 9.01 -17.41 -33.34
CA GLU A 85 9.07 -16.24 -32.45
C GLU A 85 8.26 -16.49 -31.18
N ARG A 86 8.89 -16.30 -30.00
CA ARG A 86 8.24 -16.45 -28.70
C ARG A 86 7.68 -15.11 -28.24
N GLN A 87 6.49 -15.12 -27.64
CA GLN A 87 6.02 -13.99 -26.83
C GLN A 87 6.77 -13.99 -25.49
N VAL A 88 7.75 -13.10 -25.35
CA VAL A 88 8.50 -12.93 -24.10
C VAL A 88 7.90 -11.76 -23.32
N GLU A 89 7.48 -12.04 -22.08
CA GLU A 89 7.13 -10.99 -21.12
C GLU A 89 8.33 -10.05 -20.92
N PRO A 90 8.19 -8.74 -21.16
CA PRO A 90 9.31 -7.81 -21.07
C PRO A 90 9.95 -7.85 -19.67
N ALA A 91 11.24 -8.15 -19.62
CA ALA A 91 12.00 -8.31 -18.36
C ALA A 91 12.13 -7.01 -17.54
N ALA A 92 11.76 -5.87 -18.11
CA ALA A 92 11.78 -4.57 -17.45
C ALA A 92 10.37 -4.00 -17.37
N ARG A 93 9.77 -4.04 -16.18
CA ARG A 93 8.80 -3.01 -15.81
C ARG A 93 9.59 -1.70 -15.74
N PRO A 94 9.24 -0.65 -16.50
CA PRO A 94 9.94 0.62 -16.39
C PRO A 94 9.86 1.06 -14.92
N ALA A 95 11.03 1.22 -14.31
CA ALA A 95 11.13 1.76 -12.97
C ALA A 95 10.43 3.13 -12.92
N ALA A 96 9.78 3.43 -11.80
CA ALA A 96 9.23 4.75 -11.52
C ALA A 96 10.23 5.84 -11.93
N LYS A 97 9.74 6.84 -12.67
CA LYS A 97 10.53 7.86 -13.37
C LYS A 97 11.68 8.37 -12.48
N PRO A 98 12.94 8.39 -12.97
CA PRO A 98 14.08 8.85 -12.19
C PRO A 98 13.90 10.32 -11.77
N PHE A 99 14.37 10.63 -10.57
CA PHE A 99 14.39 11.98 -10.02
C PHE A 99 15.21 12.89 -10.95
N GLY A 100 14.60 13.99 -11.43
CA GLY A 100 15.26 14.96 -12.33
C GLY A 100 14.74 15.04 -13.78
N VAL A 101 13.67 14.31 -14.14
CA VAL A 101 13.00 14.52 -15.44
C VAL A 101 12.34 15.91 -15.46
N HIS A 102 12.66 16.74 -16.47
CA HIS A 102 11.97 17.99 -16.73
C HIS A 102 10.46 17.75 -16.82
N MET A 103 9.72 18.25 -15.84
CA MET A 103 8.26 18.12 -15.79
C MET A 103 7.68 18.91 -16.97
N THR A 104 7.06 18.22 -17.92
CA THR A 104 6.41 18.89 -19.06
C THR A 104 5.18 19.65 -18.55
N LEU A 105 4.77 20.72 -19.25
CA LEU A 105 3.54 21.46 -18.88
C LEU A 105 2.32 20.53 -18.82
N GLY A 106 2.27 19.50 -19.68
CA GLY A 106 1.25 18.45 -19.64
C GLY A 106 1.30 17.58 -18.38
N ASP A 107 2.49 17.21 -17.91
CA ASP A 107 2.66 16.50 -16.63
C ASP A 107 2.28 17.37 -15.42
N VAL A 108 2.56 18.68 -15.48
CA VAL A 108 2.16 19.65 -14.46
C VAL A 108 0.64 19.75 -14.43
N MET A 109 0.00 19.96 -15.58
CA MET A 109 -1.46 20.05 -15.70
C MET A 109 -2.16 18.77 -15.26
N ALA A 110 -1.61 17.59 -15.57
CA ALA A 110 -2.15 16.31 -15.08
C ALA A 110 -2.02 16.14 -13.55
N LYS A 111 -1.10 16.87 -12.91
CA LYS A 111 -0.93 16.88 -11.45
C LYS A 111 -1.71 18.00 -10.76
N VAL A 112 -2.27 18.96 -11.48
CA VAL A 112 -3.15 19.98 -10.89
C VAL A 112 -4.42 19.29 -10.40
N VAL A 113 -4.57 19.20 -9.08
CA VAL A 113 -5.78 18.67 -8.46
C VAL A 113 -6.72 19.85 -8.21
N LYS A 114 -7.85 19.89 -8.93
CA LYS A 114 -8.90 20.85 -8.66
C LYS A 114 -9.70 20.40 -7.43
N ILE A 115 -9.64 21.20 -6.36
CA ILE A 115 -10.35 20.90 -5.12
C ILE A 115 -11.78 21.43 -5.22
N GLU A 116 -12.72 20.56 -5.61
CA GLU A 116 -14.17 20.85 -5.58
C GLU A 116 -14.88 20.19 -4.38
N ARG A 117 -16.07 20.67 -4.03
CA ARG A 117 -16.90 20.05 -2.98
C ARG A 117 -17.31 18.64 -3.39
N GLN A 118 -17.16 17.67 -2.49
CA GLN A 118 -17.67 16.31 -2.70
C GLN A 118 -19.17 16.26 -2.39
N GLU A 119 -19.98 15.82 -3.35
CA GLU A 119 -21.44 15.80 -3.22
C GLU A 119 -21.97 14.54 -2.51
N LYS A 120 -21.27 13.41 -2.64
CA LYS A 120 -21.67 12.13 -2.04
C LYS A 120 -20.66 11.68 -0.98
N PRO A 121 -21.04 11.57 0.31
CA PRO A 121 -20.17 11.00 1.33
C PRO A 121 -20.06 9.48 1.17
N HIS A 122 -18.98 8.88 1.69
CA HIS A 122 -18.82 7.42 1.68
C HIS A 122 -19.59 6.75 2.79
N VAL A 123 -19.80 7.46 3.90
CA VAL A 123 -20.59 7.04 5.06
C VAL A 123 -21.79 7.97 5.19
N SER A 124 -22.99 7.40 5.34
CA SER A 124 -24.24 8.15 5.41
C SER A 124 -24.50 8.70 6.81
N ALA A 125 -24.24 7.88 7.83
CA ALA A 125 -24.42 8.23 9.24
C ALA A 125 -23.48 7.41 10.14
N ILE A 126 -23.22 7.93 11.33
CA ILE A 126 -22.55 7.21 12.41
C ILE A 126 -23.53 7.04 13.57
N SER A 127 -23.56 5.84 14.15
CA SER A 127 -24.33 5.51 15.34
C SER A 127 -23.39 5.01 16.42
N PHE A 128 -23.53 5.54 17.63
CA PHE A 128 -22.74 5.14 18.79
C PHE A 128 -23.56 4.26 19.72
N ASP A 129 -22.94 3.23 20.29
CA ASP A 129 -23.49 2.58 21.45
C ASP A 129 -23.62 3.59 22.61
N ARG A 130 -24.78 3.55 23.27
CA ARG A 130 -25.12 4.52 24.32
C ARG A 130 -24.18 4.41 25.51
N ASN A 131 -23.76 3.20 25.86
CA ASN A 131 -22.87 3.01 27.01
C ASN A 131 -21.46 3.48 26.66
N ALA A 132 -20.96 3.14 25.47
CA ALA A 132 -19.66 3.62 25.00
C ALA A 132 -19.58 5.15 24.97
N ALA A 133 -20.61 5.81 24.43
CA ALA A 133 -20.68 7.28 24.41
C ALA A 133 -20.75 7.87 25.82
N ASN A 134 -21.59 7.33 26.71
CA ASN A 134 -21.74 7.84 28.07
C ASN A 134 -20.47 7.72 28.91
N VAL A 135 -19.72 6.61 28.76
CA VAL A 135 -18.45 6.40 29.47
C VAL A 135 -17.41 7.41 29.01
N PHE A 136 -17.29 7.62 27.70
CA PHE A 136 -16.37 8.61 27.13
C PHE A 136 -16.70 10.04 27.59
N GLN A 137 -17.99 10.41 27.56
CA GLN A 137 -18.46 11.72 28.05
C GLN A 137 -18.17 11.93 29.53
N SER A 138 -18.52 10.95 30.37
CA SER A 138 -18.34 11.03 31.83
C SER A 138 -16.86 11.17 32.19
N TYR A 139 -15.99 10.48 31.44
CA TYR A 139 -14.55 10.57 31.64
C TYR A 139 -14.00 11.94 31.22
N LEU A 140 -14.41 12.48 30.07
CA LEU A 140 -13.98 13.82 29.62
C LEU A 140 -14.43 14.94 30.56
N GLN A 141 -15.68 14.86 31.05
CA GLN A 141 -16.21 15.80 32.03
C GLN A 141 -15.47 15.67 33.37
N GLY A 142 -15.35 14.46 33.90
CA GLY A 142 -14.82 14.23 35.25
C GLY A 142 -13.31 14.38 35.38
N ALA A 143 -12.53 13.97 34.37
CA ALA A 143 -11.07 13.93 34.48
C ALA A 143 -10.40 15.23 34.02
N PHE A 144 -10.99 15.98 33.08
CA PHE A 144 -10.29 17.07 32.41
C PHE A 144 -11.10 18.35 32.22
N ASN A 145 -12.41 18.35 32.47
CA ASN A 145 -13.29 19.48 32.19
C ASN A 145 -13.04 20.09 30.79
N PHE A 146 -12.75 19.24 29.79
CA PHE A 146 -12.38 19.63 28.42
C PHE A 146 -11.18 20.63 28.32
N SER A 147 -10.28 20.66 29.30
CA SER A 147 -9.09 21.52 29.27
C SER A 147 -7.99 20.99 28.35
N ILE A 148 -7.97 19.68 28.07
CA ILE A 148 -7.06 19.02 27.15
C ILE A 148 -7.83 18.26 26.07
N LYS A 149 -7.25 18.15 24.88
CA LYS A 149 -7.75 17.28 23.81
C LYS A 149 -7.43 15.82 24.14
N ARG A 150 -8.33 14.93 23.76
CA ARG A 150 -8.17 13.49 23.94
C ARG A 150 -8.82 12.77 22.77
N GLY A 151 -8.26 11.64 22.34
CA GLY A 151 -8.82 10.83 21.27
C GLY A 151 -8.79 9.34 21.52
N GLY A 152 -9.51 8.63 20.66
CA GLY A 152 -9.68 7.19 20.73
C GLY A 152 -9.97 6.61 19.35
N LEU A 153 -9.74 5.31 19.21
CA LEU A 153 -10.06 4.51 18.05
C LEU A 153 -11.47 3.93 18.19
N LEU A 154 -12.24 4.05 17.12
CA LEU A 154 -13.61 3.54 17.06
C LEU A 154 -13.61 2.14 16.46
N TYR A 155 -14.20 1.19 17.17
CA TYR A 155 -14.39 -0.18 16.71
C TYR A 155 -15.87 -0.53 16.61
N GLY A 156 -16.20 -1.27 15.55
CA GLY A 156 -17.56 -1.73 15.33
C GLY A 156 -17.71 -2.33 13.93
N HIS A 157 -18.84 -2.06 13.29
CA HIS A 157 -19.18 -2.63 11.99
C HIS A 157 -19.85 -1.60 11.08
N VAL A 158 -19.94 -1.93 9.78
CA VAL A 158 -20.58 -1.07 8.79
C VAL A 158 -21.70 -1.86 8.15
N ASP A 159 -22.91 -1.30 8.22
CA ASP A 159 -24.11 -1.89 7.62
C ASP A 159 -24.15 -1.67 6.10
N ASP A 160 -25.02 -2.42 5.42
CA ASP A 160 -25.24 -2.34 3.97
C ASP A 160 -25.68 -0.93 3.51
N ASP A 161 -26.34 -0.17 4.39
CA ASP A 161 -26.77 1.23 4.16
C ASP A 161 -25.65 2.26 4.35
N LYS A 162 -24.39 1.81 4.46
CA LYS A 162 -23.19 2.63 4.73
C LYS A 162 -23.28 3.40 6.05
N ILE A 163 -23.99 2.83 7.01
CA ILE A 163 -24.10 3.35 8.37
C ILE A 163 -22.98 2.69 9.18
N VAL A 164 -22.16 3.51 9.83
CA VAL A 164 -21.10 3.04 10.73
C VAL A 164 -21.69 2.90 12.12
N LYS A 165 -21.68 1.69 12.67
CA LYS A 165 -22.06 1.43 14.06
C LYS A 165 -20.80 1.23 14.89
N VAL A 166 -20.68 2.01 15.94
CA VAL A 166 -19.57 1.98 16.90
C VAL A 166 -20.04 1.26 18.15
N ASP A 167 -19.41 0.14 18.46
CA ASP A 167 -19.73 -0.69 19.60
C ASP A 167 -18.85 -0.34 20.82
N PHE A 168 -17.57 -0.05 20.60
CA PHE A 168 -16.66 0.38 21.66
C PHE A 168 -15.57 1.33 21.17
N ILE A 169 -14.98 2.04 22.13
CA ILE A 169 -13.92 3.02 21.91
C ILE A 169 -12.68 2.54 22.66
N TYR A 170 -11.57 2.40 21.95
CA TYR A 170 -10.27 2.10 22.56
C TYR A 170 -9.42 3.36 22.60
N GLU A 171 -8.92 3.72 23.78
CA GLU A 171 -8.06 4.88 23.95
C GLU A 171 -6.59 4.42 24.01
N PRO A 172 -5.78 4.63 22.95
CA PRO A 172 -4.36 4.33 23.01
C PRO A 172 -3.64 5.29 23.97
N PRO A 173 -2.43 4.93 24.43
CA PRO A 173 -1.57 5.86 25.16
C PRO A 173 -1.38 7.16 24.36
N GLN A 174 -1.60 8.29 25.00
CA GLN A 174 -1.70 9.57 24.31
C GLN A 174 -1.20 10.73 25.16
N ASP A 175 -0.60 11.71 24.49
CA ASP A 175 -0.15 12.97 25.07
C ASP A 175 -1.07 14.09 24.57
N GLY A 176 -2.04 14.44 25.42
CA GLY A 176 -3.04 15.47 25.17
C GLY A 176 -2.63 16.82 25.74
N SER A 177 -2.76 17.87 24.93
CA SER A 177 -2.63 19.28 25.37
C SER A 177 -3.87 20.07 24.93
N ALA A 178 -3.95 21.35 25.28
CA ALA A 178 -5.08 22.19 24.87
C ALA A 178 -5.18 22.36 23.35
N ASP A 179 -4.03 22.35 22.65
CA ASP A 179 -3.94 22.68 21.22
C ASP A 179 -3.61 21.46 20.36
N LYS A 180 -2.79 20.53 20.88
CA LYS A 180 -2.32 19.35 20.17
C LYS A 180 -2.72 18.06 20.86
N LEU A 181 -2.98 17.04 20.05
CA LEU A 181 -3.20 15.66 20.46
C LEU A 181 -2.18 14.78 19.76
N LEU A 182 -1.43 13.99 20.51
CA LEU A 182 -0.50 13.00 19.96
C LEU A 182 -0.89 11.61 20.48
N LEU A 183 -1.24 10.72 19.56
CA LEU A 183 -1.58 9.33 19.86
C LEU A 183 -0.36 8.46 19.60
N GLN A 184 0.00 7.62 20.57
CA GLN A 184 1.02 6.60 20.36
C GLN A 184 0.36 5.43 19.63
N ARG A 185 0.61 5.33 18.32
CA ARG A 185 0.01 4.34 17.41
C ARG A 185 0.96 3.17 17.15
N LEU A 186 0.39 2.06 16.68
CA LEU A 186 1.12 0.82 16.36
C LEU A 186 1.80 0.19 17.58
N THR A 187 1.19 0.38 18.77
CA THR A 187 1.64 -0.29 19.98
C THR A 187 1.25 -1.76 19.94
N PRO A 188 1.97 -2.65 20.67
CA PRO A 188 1.58 -4.05 20.78
C PRO A 188 0.18 -4.22 21.39
N GLU A 189 -0.24 -3.30 22.26
CA GLU A 189 -1.58 -3.27 22.83
C GLU A 189 -2.65 -3.00 21.76
N GLU A 190 -2.41 -2.03 20.87
CA GLU A 190 -3.30 -1.75 19.75
C GLU A 190 -3.48 -2.99 18.86
N GLN A 191 -2.40 -3.72 18.58
CA GLN A 191 -2.45 -4.96 17.79
C GLN A 191 -3.25 -6.08 18.49
N GLN A 192 -3.16 -6.18 19.81
CA GLN A 192 -3.97 -7.13 20.58
C GLN A 192 -5.46 -6.77 20.52
N VAL A 193 -5.78 -5.48 20.63
CA VAL A 193 -7.16 -5.00 20.50
C VAL A 193 -7.69 -5.23 19.09
N ASP A 194 -6.89 -4.95 18.06
CA ASP A 194 -7.23 -5.23 16.66
C ASP A 194 -7.52 -6.73 16.45
N LEU A 195 -6.71 -7.62 17.03
CA LEU A 195 -6.93 -9.08 16.96
C LEU A 195 -8.22 -9.50 17.69
N LEU A 196 -8.44 -9.00 18.90
CA LEU A 196 -9.66 -9.30 19.67
C LEU A 196 -10.91 -8.78 18.95
N ALA A 197 -10.84 -7.58 18.38
CA ALA A 197 -11.92 -7.01 17.58
C ALA A 197 -12.24 -7.91 16.38
N GLN A 198 -11.22 -8.35 15.63
CA GLN A 198 -11.39 -9.27 14.50
C GLN A 198 -12.02 -10.60 14.92
N LEU A 199 -11.61 -11.18 16.06
CA LEU A 199 -12.19 -12.42 16.58
C LEU A 199 -13.67 -12.26 16.97
N LEU A 200 -14.05 -11.08 17.42
CA LEU A 200 -15.44 -10.73 17.75
C LEU A 200 -16.25 -10.26 16.53
N GLY A 201 -15.64 -10.19 15.34
CA GLY A 201 -16.29 -9.72 14.11
C GLY A 201 -16.36 -8.19 13.96
N TYR A 202 -15.67 -7.45 14.82
CA TYR A 202 -15.54 -6.00 14.73
C TYR A 202 -14.29 -5.59 13.93
N ARG A 203 -14.33 -4.39 13.37
CA ARG A 203 -13.21 -3.76 12.69
C ARG A 203 -13.03 -2.33 13.16
N LYS A 204 -11.85 -1.77 12.93
CA LYS A 204 -11.58 -0.35 13.10
C LYS A 204 -12.44 0.43 12.08
N VAL A 205 -13.31 1.32 12.56
CA VAL A 205 -14.27 2.06 11.73
C VAL A 205 -14.01 3.57 11.72
N GLY A 206 -13.18 4.06 12.63
CA GLY A 206 -12.95 5.49 12.71
C GLY A 206 -12.10 5.95 13.87
N PHE A 207 -12.11 7.26 14.07
CA PHE A 207 -11.37 7.96 15.09
C PHE A 207 -12.27 8.98 15.79
N ILE A 208 -12.13 9.13 17.10
CA ILE A 208 -12.86 10.14 17.87
C ILE A 208 -11.87 11.05 18.59
N PHE A 209 -12.15 12.35 18.64
CA PHE A 209 -11.39 13.26 19.48
C PHE A 209 -12.25 14.38 20.07
N SER A 210 -11.83 14.89 21.23
CA SER A 210 -12.44 16.04 21.89
C SER A 210 -11.73 17.33 21.55
N GLN A 211 -12.51 18.41 21.42
CA GLN A 211 -11.97 19.77 21.40
C GLN A 211 -11.85 20.34 22.80
N SER A 212 -10.83 21.18 22.99
CA SER A 212 -10.68 21.95 24.21
C SER A 212 -11.64 23.15 24.23
N VAL A 213 -11.96 23.65 25.42
CA VAL A 213 -12.82 24.85 25.58
C VAL A 213 -12.24 26.07 24.84
N LYS A 214 -10.92 26.19 24.73
CA LYS A 214 -10.26 27.25 23.97
C LYS A 214 -10.51 27.11 22.47
N ALA A 215 -10.37 25.91 21.93
CA ALA A 215 -10.64 25.62 20.52
C ALA A 215 -12.12 25.84 20.18
N GLN A 216 -13.04 25.48 21.09
CA GLN A 216 -14.47 25.71 20.92
C GLN A 216 -14.83 27.20 20.86
N LYS A 217 -14.20 28.04 21.69
CA LYS A 217 -14.41 29.50 21.61
C LYS A 217 -13.92 30.07 20.28
N ALA A 218 -12.75 29.66 19.81
CA ALA A 218 -12.24 30.07 18.49
C ALA A 218 -13.15 29.58 17.35
N ALA A 219 -13.73 28.37 17.47
CA ALA A 219 -14.68 27.85 16.50
C ALA A 219 -16.02 28.62 16.50
N ALA A 220 -16.51 29.01 17.68
CA ALA A 220 -17.72 29.81 17.83
C ALA A 220 -17.55 31.25 17.30
N ASP A 221 -16.36 31.82 17.42
CA ASP A 221 -16.00 33.13 16.87
C ASP A 221 -15.78 33.09 15.33
N GLY A 222 -15.87 31.90 14.71
CA GLY A 222 -15.89 31.71 13.26
C GLY A 222 -14.52 31.48 12.61
N ASP A 223 -13.46 31.26 13.40
CA ASP A 223 -12.11 31.11 12.85
C ASP A 223 -11.91 29.75 12.15
N TYR A 224 -12.34 28.64 12.76
CA TYR A 224 -12.25 27.29 12.17
C TYR A 224 -13.06 26.25 12.96
N ILE A 225 -13.62 25.24 12.28
CA ILE A 225 -14.24 24.08 12.94
C ILE A 225 -13.19 23.01 13.27
N ILE A 226 -12.23 22.79 12.35
CA ILE A 226 -11.18 21.77 12.47
C ILE A 226 -9.84 22.44 12.13
N ASN A 227 -8.83 22.28 12.99
CA ASN A 227 -7.49 22.81 12.75
C ASN A 227 -6.73 21.98 11.70
N THR A 228 -5.74 22.56 11.04
CA THR A 228 -4.86 21.89 10.07
C THR A 228 -4.21 20.64 10.64
N ASP A 229 -3.69 20.68 11.88
CA ASP A 229 -3.07 19.51 12.53
C ASP A 229 -4.09 18.35 12.72
N GLU A 230 -5.32 18.70 13.07
CA GLU A 230 -6.42 17.73 13.22
C GLU A 230 -6.83 17.17 11.87
N LEU A 231 -6.90 18.01 10.83
CA LEU A 231 -7.21 17.60 9.48
C LEU A 231 -6.16 16.63 8.91
N ILE A 232 -4.87 16.87 9.19
CA ILE A 232 -3.77 15.97 8.81
C ILE A 232 -3.93 14.63 9.52
N MET A 233 -4.22 14.65 10.84
CA MET A 233 -4.46 13.43 11.60
C MET A 233 -5.64 12.64 11.04
N MET A 234 -6.78 13.30 10.78
CA MET A 234 -7.96 12.68 10.19
C MET A 234 -7.67 12.05 8.83
N ALA A 235 -6.90 12.75 7.99
CA ALA A 235 -6.49 12.23 6.69
C ALA A 235 -5.58 11.00 6.81
N ALA A 236 -4.66 10.98 7.78
CA ALA A 236 -3.81 9.83 8.06
C ALA A 236 -4.62 8.63 8.56
N MET A 237 -5.59 8.85 9.47
CA MET A 237 -6.49 7.77 9.95
C MET A 237 -7.33 7.18 8.83
N GLN A 238 -7.83 8.02 7.94
CA GLN A 238 -8.61 7.57 6.80
C GLN A 238 -7.78 6.79 5.78
N ASP A 239 -6.46 7.02 5.69
CA ASP A 239 -5.57 6.18 4.87
C ASP A 239 -5.26 4.83 5.48
N GLU A 240 -5.17 4.76 6.81
CA GLU A 240 -5.00 3.48 7.51
C GLU A 240 -6.26 2.61 7.41
N ILE A 241 -7.44 3.20 7.68
CA ILE A 241 -8.70 2.45 7.84
C ILE A 241 -9.41 2.23 6.50
N GLY A 242 -9.30 3.17 5.56
CA GLY A 242 -9.92 3.12 4.24
C GLY A 242 -11.20 3.94 4.09
N GLU A 243 -11.99 3.62 3.06
CA GLU A 243 -13.10 4.47 2.56
C GLU A 243 -14.25 4.68 3.57
N HIS A 244 -14.41 3.76 4.53
CA HIS A 244 -15.45 3.84 5.55
C HIS A 244 -15.00 4.54 6.85
N CYS A 245 -13.77 5.07 6.88
CA CYS A 245 -13.29 5.81 8.05
C CYS A 245 -14.17 7.04 8.29
N THR A 246 -14.67 7.14 9.52
CA THR A 246 -15.41 8.30 10.00
C THR A 246 -14.70 8.89 11.21
N THR A 247 -14.65 10.22 11.26
CA THR A 247 -14.12 10.93 12.41
C THR A 247 -15.27 11.51 13.22
N ALA A 248 -15.25 11.33 14.53
CA ALA A 248 -16.19 11.97 15.43
C ALA A 248 -15.50 13.03 16.28
N LEU A 249 -16.09 14.21 16.29
CA LEU A 249 -15.68 15.35 17.08
C LEU A 249 -16.61 15.47 18.28
N VAL A 250 -16.02 15.61 19.46
CA VAL A 250 -16.75 15.78 20.72
C VAL A 250 -16.54 17.20 21.22
N THR A 251 -17.64 17.94 21.33
CA THR A 251 -17.66 19.32 21.84
C THR A 251 -18.55 19.42 23.07
N MET A 252 -18.26 20.37 23.94
CA MET A 252 -19.06 20.70 25.11
C MET A 252 -19.70 22.06 24.83
N VAL A 253 -21.02 22.10 24.90
CA VAL A 253 -21.80 23.32 24.68
C VAL A 253 -22.55 23.61 25.97
N GLU A 254 -22.33 24.80 26.53
CA GLU A 254 -23.09 25.29 27.67
C GLU A 254 -24.40 25.89 27.16
N GLU A 255 -25.50 25.15 27.28
CA GLU A 255 -26.83 25.67 27.02
C GLU A 255 -27.39 26.35 28.28
N ALA A 256 -27.95 27.55 28.11
CA ALA A 256 -28.42 28.38 29.22
C ALA A 256 -29.55 27.74 30.06
N GLU A 257 -30.32 26.80 29.49
CA GLU A 257 -31.48 26.19 30.16
C GLU A 257 -31.22 24.78 30.72
N THR A 258 -30.30 24.03 30.11
CA THR A 258 -30.12 22.59 30.38
C THR A 258 -28.73 22.25 30.95
N GLY A 259 -27.83 23.24 31.02
CA GLY A 259 -26.46 23.07 31.52
C GLY A 259 -25.49 22.56 30.45
N PRO A 260 -24.27 22.12 30.85
CA PRO A 260 -23.25 21.68 29.92
C PRO A 260 -23.65 20.34 29.27
N GLN A 261 -23.97 20.38 27.98
CA GLN A 261 -24.25 19.19 27.17
C GLN A 261 -23.06 18.86 26.26
N VAL A 262 -22.89 17.57 25.97
CA VAL A 262 -21.83 17.09 25.08
C VAL A 262 -22.42 16.74 23.73
N HIS A 263 -21.95 17.41 22.69
CA HIS A 263 -22.35 17.19 21.31
C HIS A 263 -21.34 16.31 20.58
N PHE A 264 -21.85 15.44 19.72
CA PHE A 264 -21.05 14.64 18.79
C PHE A 264 -21.33 15.12 17.37
N GLU A 265 -20.27 15.52 16.67
CA GLU A 265 -20.32 15.88 15.26
C GLU A 265 -19.49 14.89 14.46
N ALA A 266 -20.01 14.43 13.32
CA ALA A 266 -19.34 13.44 12.49
C ALA A 266 -18.81 14.08 11.21
N PHE A 267 -17.55 13.81 10.91
CA PHE A 267 -16.83 14.32 9.75
C PHE A 267 -16.14 13.19 8.99
N GLN A 268 -15.93 13.40 7.70
CA GLN A 268 -15.16 12.51 6.85
C GLN A 268 -14.28 13.35 5.92
N CYS A 269 -13.00 12.99 5.77
CA CYS A 269 -12.14 13.66 4.82
C CYS A 269 -12.50 13.24 3.39
N ARG A 270 -12.35 14.18 2.46
CA ARG A 270 -12.55 13.92 1.04
C ARG A 270 -11.49 12.95 0.51
N SER A 271 -11.89 12.02 -0.35
CA SER A 271 -10.97 11.12 -1.07
C SER A 271 -9.91 11.84 -1.93
N GLY A 272 -10.08 13.14 -2.22
CA GLY A 272 -9.11 13.96 -2.95
C GLY A 272 -8.03 14.61 -2.07
N ALA A 273 -8.32 14.90 -0.80
CA ALA A 273 -7.33 15.41 0.17
C ALA A 273 -6.29 14.33 0.50
N PHE A 274 -6.78 13.10 0.59
CA PHE A 274 -6.03 11.85 0.69
C PHE A 274 -4.91 11.68 -0.36
N CYS A 275 -5.18 11.99 -1.63
CA CYS A 275 -4.19 11.85 -2.72
C CYS A 275 -3.07 12.89 -2.68
N ALA A 276 -3.24 14.01 -1.96
CA ALA A 276 -2.20 15.04 -1.84
C ALA A 276 -1.14 14.63 -0.80
N GLY A 277 -1.55 14.21 0.40
CA GLY A 277 -0.62 13.77 1.46
C GLY A 277 0.17 12.50 1.10
N ARG A 278 -0.46 11.56 0.37
CA ARG A 278 0.18 10.32 -0.10
C ARG A 278 1.33 10.55 -1.09
N LYS A 279 1.26 11.64 -1.86
CA LYS A 279 2.31 12.02 -2.83
C LYS A 279 3.57 12.56 -2.15
N GLU A 280 3.46 13.17 -0.98
CA GLU A 280 4.62 13.70 -0.25
C GLU A 280 5.37 12.60 0.54
N HIS A 281 4.65 11.68 1.18
CA HIS A 281 5.29 10.59 1.95
C HIS A 281 5.98 9.53 1.08
N THR A 282 5.45 9.25 -0.12
CA THR A 282 6.10 8.31 -1.05
C THR A 282 7.41 8.84 -1.64
N SER A 283 7.67 10.16 -1.58
CA SER A 283 8.95 10.77 -1.94
C SER A 283 9.99 10.78 -0.81
N ALA A 284 9.59 10.60 0.46
CA ALA A 284 10.51 10.77 1.60
C ALA A 284 11.18 9.47 2.10
N HIS A 285 10.69 8.28 1.70
CA HIS A 285 11.23 6.98 2.15
C HIS A 285 12.07 6.21 1.12
N ARG A 286 12.62 6.92 0.12
CA ARG A 286 13.70 6.38 -0.72
C ARG A 286 14.84 7.39 -0.80
N ALA A 287 15.61 7.47 0.28
CA ALA A 287 16.98 7.96 0.31
C ALA A 287 17.81 6.93 1.07
#